data_AF-A0AAC9XM72-F1
#
_entry.id   AF-A0AAC9XM72-F1
#
_cell.length_a   1.000
_cell.length_b   1.000
_cell.length_c   1.000
_cell.angle_alpha   90.00
_cell.angle_beta   90.00
_cell.angle_gamma   90.00
#
_symmetry.space_group_name_H-M   'P 1'
#
loop_
_entity.id
_entity.type
_entity.pdbx_description
1 polymer ?
#
loop_
_entity_poly.entity_id
_entity_poly.type
_entity_poly.pdbx_seq_one_letter_code
_entity_poly.pdbx_strand_id
1 'polypeptide(L)'
;MGVIRSIQHQWEKAEFSHQLQRFLQQEETITELFVGATSYNTVCNLIAAMCELPSKPEDDSYSLSLEQVFDCLYQCFTLLFVKEVEHQSLSQAEQLILSISKALANKIHAKEETESQVSKEAKTKAQLIINAMHQLEKQRQNQKKQTRNMGNMGNMC
;
A
#
# COMPACT_ATOMS: atom_id res chain seq x y z
N MET A 1 7.72 27.06 -19.80
CA MET A 1 8.88 26.38 -19.17
C MET A 1 8.41 25.13 -18.43
N GLY A 2 8.35 23.97 -19.09
CA GLY A 2 7.82 22.73 -18.51
C GLY A 2 8.89 21.85 -17.84
N VAL A 3 10.10 21.79 -18.40
CA VAL A 3 11.16 20.87 -17.97
C VAL A 3 11.62 21.13 -16.53
N ILE A 4 11.80 22.40 -16.15
CA ILE A 4 12.23 22.76 -14.79
C ILE A 4 11.21 22.30 -13.75
N ARG A 5 9.91 22.48 -14.01
CA ARG A 5 8.84 22.04 -13.12
C ARG A 5 8.76 20.51 -13.06
N SER A 6 8.93 19.83 -14.18
CA SER A 6 8.96 18.37 -14.22
C SER A 6 10.14 17.79 -13.41
N ILE A 7 11.33 18.40 -13.51
CA ILE A 7 12.50 17.98 -12.73
C ILE A 7 12.26 18.19 -11.24
N GLN A 8 11.69 19.33 -10.85
CA GLN A 8 11.34 19.60 -9.46
C GLN A 8 10.39 18.54 -8.90
N HIS A 9 9.33 18.20 -9.62
CA HIS A 9 8.41 17.14 -9.19
C HIS A 9 9.03 15.75 -9.11
N GLN A 10 9.97 15.42 -10.01
CA GLN A 10 10.69 14.15 -9.93
C GLN A 10 11.63 14.10 -8.72
N TRP A 11 12.26 15.23 -8.38
CA TRP A 11 13.06 15.35 -7.16
C TRP A 11 12.17 15.14 -5.92
N GLU A 12 11.05 15.84 -5.83
CA GLU A 12 10.10 15.69 -4.71
C GLU A 12 9.66 14.24 -4.52
N LYS A 13 9.37 13.51 -5.61
CA LYS A 13 9.04 12.08 -5.58
C LYS A 13 10.19 11.20 -5.09
N ALA A 14 11.42 11.48 -5.55
CA ALA A 14 12.60 10.72 -5.15
C ALA A 14 12.97 10.95 -3.67
N GLU A 15 12.81 12.18 -3.18
CA GLU A 15 13.03 12.51 -1.78
C GLU A 15 11.99 11.85 -0.89
N PHE A 16 10.71 11.92 -1.28
CA PHE A 16 9.63 11.22 -0.58
C PHE A 16 9.85 9.70 -0.57
N SER A 17 10.19 9.07 -1.71
CA SER A 17 10.41 7.63 -1.77
C SER A 17 11.55 7.16 -0.88
N HIS A 18 12.62 7.96 -0.79
CA HIS A 18 13.74 7.69 0.11
C HIS A 18 13.34 7.82 1.59
N GLN A 19 12.55 8.83 1.97
CA GLN A 19 12.05 8.92 3.35
C GLN A 19 11.06 7.79 3.69
N LEU A 20 10.21 7.44 2.74
CA LEU A 20 9.27 6.33 2.89
C LEU A 20 10.02 5.02 3.11
N GLN A 21 11.09 4.77 2.36
CA GLN A 21 11.94 3.61 2.58
C GLN A 21 12.50 3.58 4.00
N ARG A 22 13.05 4.69 4.49
CA ARG A 22 13.57 4.78 5.87
C ARG A 22 12.48 4.49 6.90
N PHE A 23 11.28 5.02 6.70
CA PHE A 23 10.13 4.76 7.57
C PHE A 23 9.76 3.27 7.57
N LEU A 24 9.60 2.66 6.39
CA LEU A 24 9.21 1.25 6.27
C LEU A 24 10.27 0.28 6.82
N GLN A 25 11.55 0.64 6.76
CA GLN A 25 12.64 -0.16 7.31
C GLN A 25 12.69 -0.15 8.85
N GLN A 26 12.08 0.84 9.50
CA GLN A 26 11.96 0.86 10.97
C GLN A 26 10.86 -0.08 11.48
N GLU A 27 9.98 -0.54 10.60
CA GLU A 27 8.84 -1.40 10.93
C GLU A 27 9.18 -2.87 10.63
N GLU A 28 9.38 -3.67 11.68
CA GLU A 28 9.78 -5.08 11.58
C GLU A 28 8.75 -5.90 10.79
N THR A 29 7.46 -5.73 11.10
CA THR A 29 6.35 -6.43 10.42
C THR A 29 6.28 -6.13 8.93
N ILE A 30 6.71 -4.94 8.52
CA ILE A 30 6.77 -4.56 7.11
C ILE A 30 8.01 -5.18 6.47
N THR A 31 9.13 -5.20 7.18
CA THR A 31 10.39 -5.77 6.70
C THR A 31 10.28 -7.25 6.38
N GLU A 32 9.52 -8.00 7.17
CA GLU A 32 9.19 -9.40 6.89
C GLU A 32 8.41 -9.62 5.59
N LEU A 33 7.76 -8.60 5.03
CA LEU A 33 7.07 -8.70 3.75
C LEU A 33 8.04 -8.62 2.56
N PHE A 34 9.28 -8.15 2.77
CA PHE A 34 10.29 -7.94 1.72
C PHE A 34 11.26 -9.13 1.57
N VAL A 35 10.77 -10.37 1.69
CA VAL A 35 11.61 -11.60 1.60
C VAL A 35 11.81 -12.07 0.14
N GLY A 36 11.22 -11.37 -0.83
CA GLY A 36 11.23 -11.75 -2.26
C GLY A 36 12.15 -10.91 -3.14
N ALA A 37 11.91 -10.97 -4.46
CA ALA A 37 12.68 -10.25 -5.47
C ALA A 37 12.37 -8.74 -5.54
N THR A 38 11.27 -8.29 -4.93
CA THR A 38 10.86 -6.88 -4.96
C THR A 38 11.62 -6.07 -3.93
N SER A 39 12.38 -5.09 -4.39
CA SER A 39 13.13 -4.19 -3.51
C SER A 39 12.26 -3.09 -2.88
N TYR A 40 12.68 -2.56 -1.72
CA TYR A 40 12.12 -1.35 -1.13
C TYR A 40 12.06 -0.19 -2.12
N ASN A 41 13.14 0.03 -2.87
CA ASN A 41 13.23 1.12 -3.84
C ASN A 41 12.11 1.04 -4.86
N THR A 42 11.85 -0.15 -5.41
CA THR A 42 10.78 -0.38 -6.40
C THR A 42 9.43 -0.01 -5.83
N VAL A 43 9.12 -0.49 -4.61
CA VAL A 43 7.83 -0.24 -3.96
C VAL A 43 7.67 1.23 -3.57
N CYS A 44 8.68 1.84 -2.96
CA CYS A 44 8.61 3.23 -2.51
C CYS A 44 8.50 4.20 -3.69
N ASN A 45 9.25 3.95 -4.78
CA ASN A 45 9.13 4.75 -6.00
C ASN A 45 7.75 4.59 -6.65
N LEU A 46 7.19 3.38 -6.64
CA LEU A 46 5.85 3.13 -7.16
C LEU A 46 4.78 3.85 -6.32
N ILE A 47 4.88 3.83 -5.00
CA ILE A 47 3.98 4.58 -4.10
C ILE A 47 4.08 6.08 -4.41
N ALA A 48 5.30 6.64 -4.47
CA ALA A 48 5.54 8.05 -4.80
C ALA A 48 4.99 8.44 -6.19
N ALA A 49 4.92 7.49 -7.11
CA ALA A 49 4.35 7.72 -8.43
C ALA A 49 2.82 7.82 -8.43
N MET A 50 2.15 7.12 -7.51
CA MET A 50 0.68 6.92 -7.50
C MET A 50 -0.07 7.82 -6.52
N CYS A 51 0.57 8.37 -5.49
CA CYS A 51 -0.09 9.24 -4.51
C CYS A 51 0.19 10.72 -4.76
N GLU A 52 -0.68 11.55 -4.20
CA GLU A 52 -0.35 12.95 -3.95
C GLU A 52 0.65 13.03 -2.80
N LEU A 53 1.75 13.75 -3.03
CA LEU A 53 2.81 13.88 -2.03
C LEU A 53 2.32 14.74 -0.86
N PRO A 54 2.62 14.37 0.39
CA PRO A 54 2.27 15.17 1.55
C PRO A 54 3.05 16.50 1.53
N SER A 55 2.46 17.56 2.09
CA SER A 55 3.14 18.85 2.25
C SER A 55 4.44 18.67 3.01
N LYS A 56 5.53 19.17 2.43
CA LYS A 56 6.84 19.15 3.06
C LYS A 56 6.90 20.22 4.17
N PRO A 57 7.28 19.88 5.42
CA PRO A 57 7.59 20.89 6.42
C PRO A 57 8.79 21.72 5.96
N GLU A 58 8.81 23.01 6.30
CA GLU A 58 9.89 23.94 5.93
C GLU A 58 11.21 23.67 6.69
N ASP A 59 11.18 22.83 7.71
CA ASP A 59 12.35 22.47 8.52
C ASP A 59 13.29 21.48 7.81
N ASP A 60 14.60 21.64 8.03
CA ASP A 60 15.67 20.81 7.45
C ASP A 60 15.59 19.33 7.82
N SER A 61 14.85 18.97 8.88
CA SER A 61 14.63 17.58 9.31
C SER A 61 13.36 16.99 8.71
N TYR A 62 13.36 16.75 7.39
CA TYR A 62 12.23 16.10 6.73
C TYR A 62 12.09 14.64 7.19
N SER A 63 11.04 14.36 7.96
CA SER A 63 10.66 13.01 8.40
C SER A 63 9.17 12.78 8.18
N LEU A 64 8.79 11.60 7.69
CA LEU A 64 7.39 11.24 7.46
C LEU A 64 6.73 10.78 8.75
N SER A 65 5.54 11.31 9.03
CA SER A 65 4.69 10.81 10.12
C SER A 65 3.92 9.55 9.68
N LEU A 66 3.50 8.74 10.66
CA LEU A 66 2.66 7.56 10.38
C LEU A 66 1.39 7.93 9.62
N GLU A 67 0.73 9.04 9.97
CA GLU A 67 -0.49 9.48 9.30
C GLU A 67 -0.25 9.85 7.83
N GLN A 68 0.83 10.57 7.54
CA GLN A 68 1.20 10.92 6.16
C GLN A 68 1.48 9.69 5.30
N VAL A 69 2.25 8.73 5.84
CA VAL A 69 2.55 7.47 5.15
C VAL A 69 1.26 6.69 4.91
N PHE A 70 0.40 6.61 5.92
CA PHE A 70 -0.84 5.86 5.84
C PHE A 70 -1.83 6.48 4.84
N ASP A 71 -1.95 7.80 4.80
CA ASP A 71 -2.79 8.48 3.81
C ASP A 71 -2.30 8.23 2.38
N CYS A 72 -0.98 8.29 2.14
CA CYS A 72 -0.40 7.96 0.83
C CYS A 72 -0.68 6.50 0.44
N LEU A 73 -0.53 5.58 1.39
CA LEU A 73 -0.83 4.16 1.18
C LEU A 73 -2.31 3.90 0.96
N TYR A 74 -3.21 4.66 1.59
CA TYR A 74 -4.65 4.56 1.38
C TYR A 74 -5.05 5.00 -0.05
N GLN A 75 -4.44 6.07 -0.57
CA GLN A 75 -4.63 6.49 -1.97
C GLN A 75 -4.17 5.39 -2.93
N CYS A 76 -2.95 4.88 -2.74
CA CYS A 76 -2.40 3.78 -3.55
C CYS A 76 -3.27 2.53 -3.46
N PHE A 77 -3.70 2.16 -2.26
CA PHE A 77 -4.58 1.02 -2.00
C PHE A 77 -5.87 1.14 -2.80
N THR A 78 -6.51 2.31 -2.77
CA THR A 78 -7.80 2.53 -3.46
C THR A 78 -7.65 2.30 -4.96
N LEU A 79 -6.60 2.84 -5.58
CA LEU A 79 -6.32 2.66 -7.00
C LEU A 79 -6.04 1.19 -7.35
N LEU A 80 -5.18 0.53 -6.57
CA LEU A 80 -4.80 -0.86 -6.81
C LEU A 80 -5.95 -1.84 -6.52
N PHE A 81 -6.80 -1.52 -5.55
CA PHE A 81 -8.01 -2.30 -5.25
C PHE A 81 -8.96 -2.29 -6.45
N VAL A 82 -9.24 -1.11 -7.02
CA VAL A 82 -10.07 -1.00 -8.23
C VAL A 82 -9.43 -1.77 -9.38
N LYS A 83 -8.12 -1.59 -9.62
CA LYS A 83 -7.37 -2.33 -10.65
C LYS A 83 -7.49 -3.84 -10.49
N GLU A 84 -7.39 -4.36 -9.26
CA GLU A 84 -7.50 -5.79 -9.00
C GLU A 84 -8.91 -6.31 -9.22
N VAL A 85 -9.93 -5.57 -8.81
CA VAL A 85 -11.34 -5.95 -8.99
C VAL A 85 -11.71 -6.00 -10.47
N GLU A 86 -11.26 -5.02 -11.27
CA GLU A 86 -11.59 -4.91 -12.68
C GLU A 86 -10.73 -5.80 -13.59
N HIS A 87 -9.42 -5.91 -13.30
CA HIS A 87 -8.46 -6.48 -14.23
C HIS A 87 -7.65 -7.66 -13.67
N GLN A 88 -7.69 -7.94 -12.36
CA GLN A 88 -7.02 -9.08 -11.69
C GLN A 88 -5.53 -9.24 -12.08
N SER A 89 -4.83 -8.13 -12.29
CA SER A 89 -3.50 -8.08 -12.89
C SER A 89 -2.54 -7.19 -12.12
N LEU A 90 -2.55 -7.32 -10.79
CA LEU A 90 -1.54 -6.68 -9.96
C LEU A 90 -0.17 -7.35 -10.10
N SER A 91 0.83 -6.53 -10.38
CA SER A 91 2.24 -6.91 -10.33
C SER A 91 2.67 -7.25 -8.89
N GLN A 92 3.81 -7.91 -8.74
CA GLN A 92 4.35 -8.27 -7.43
C GLN A 92 4.55 -7.05 -6.51
N ALA A 93 5.03 -5.93 -7.06
CA ALA A 93 5.21 -4.69 -6.31
C ALA A 93 3.86 -4.11 -5.84
N GLU A 94 2.85 -4.13 -6.69
CA GLU A 94 1.51 -3.64 -6.34
C GLU A 94 0.82 -4.54 -5.29
N GLN A 95 0.97 -5.86 -5.40
CA GLN A 95 0.49 -6.78 -4.37
C GLN A 95 1.17 -6.52 -3.03
N LEU A 96 2.47 -6.21 -3.04
CA LEU A 96 3.21 -5.87 -1.83
C LEU A 96 2.69 -4.57 -1.21
N ILE A 97 2.34 -3.56 -2.02
CA ILE A 97 1.69 -2.33 -1.53
C ILE A 97 0.38 -2.65 -0.80
N LEU A 98 -0.49 -3.51 -1.36
CA LEU A 98 -1.71 -3.93 -0.67
C LEU A 98 -1.43 -4.62 0.67
N SER A 99 -0.42 -5.49 0.72
CA SER A 99 -0.01 -6.18 1.95
C SER A 99 0.51 -5.21 3.01
N ILE A 100 1.33 -4.23 2.61
CA ILE A 100 1.85 -3.18 3.50
C ILE A 100 0.70 -2.32 4.04
N SER A 101 -0.23 -1.90 3.18
CA SER A 101 -1.41 -1.13 3.59
C SER A 101 -2.26 -1.89 4.61
N LYS A 102 -2.45 -3.20 4.43
CA LYS A 102 -3.16 -4.06 5.39
C LYS A 102 -2.41 -4.16 6.72
N ALA A 103 -1.09 -4.37 6.70
CA ALA A 103 -0.28 -4.47 7.91
C ALA A 103 -0.33 -3.19 8.75
N LEU A 104 -0.20 -2.02 8.10
CA LEU A 104 -0.30 -0.72 8.77
C LEU A 104 -1.71 -0.42 9.26
N ALA A 105 -2.75 -0.77 8.49
CA ALA A 105 -4.14 -0.64 8.93
C ALA A 105 -4.41 -1.47 10.20
N ASN A 106 -3.92 -2.72 10.25
CA ASN A 106 -4.02 -3.56 11.45
C ASN A 106 -3.30 -2.94 12.66
N LYS A 107 -2.12 -2.34 12.43
CA LYS A 107 -1.37 -1.63 13.49
C LYS A 107 -2.14 -0.42 14.03
N ILE A 108 -2.74 0.38 13.14
CA ILE A 108 -3.57 1.54 13.51
C ILE A 108 -4.80 1.09 14.30
N HIS A 109 -5.45 0.00 13.88
CA HIS A 109 -6.60 -0.55 14.56
C HIS A 109 -6.22 -1.13 15.94
N ALA A 110 -5.10 -1.86 16.05
CA ALA A 110 -4.65 -2.45 17.32
C ALA A 110 -4.24 -1.39 18.36
N LYS A 111 -3.75 -0.22 17.92
CA LYS A 111 -3.43 0.92 18.79
C LYS A 111 -4.66 1.60 19.40
N GLU A 112 -5.89 1.18 19.08
CA GLU A 112 -7.12 1.70 19.70
C GLU A 112 -7.13 1.62 21.23
N GLU A 113 -6.47 0.63 21.81
CA GLU A 113 -6.60 0.34 23.24
C GLU A 113 -5.63 1.14 24.12
N THR A 114 -4.60 1.79 23.56
CA THR A 114 -3.49 2.30 24.39
C THR A 114 -3.22 3.80 24.31
N GLU A 115 -3.35 4.48 23.15
CA GLU A 115 -2.93 5.90 23.04
C GLU A 115 -3.77 6.75 22.06
N SER A 116 -4.23 7.91 22.54
CA SER A 116 -5.18 8.83 21.88
C SER A 116 -4.61 9.70 20.73
N GLN A 117 -3.51 9.32 20.08
CA GLN A 117 -2.81 10.19 19.12
C GLN A 117 -3.16 9.96 17.64
N VAL A 118 -3.86 8.88 17.28
CA VAL A 118 -4.25 8.63 15.87
C VAL A 118 -5.61 9.25 15.59
N SER A 119 -5.68 10.09 14.55
CA SER A 119 -6.91 10.75 14.11
C SER A 119 -8.05 9.75 13.82
N LYS A 120 -9.30 10.16 14.10
CA LYS A 120 -10.50 9.38 13.81
C LYS A 120 -10.62 9.03 12.32
N GLU A 121 -10.09 9.89 11.46
CA GLU A 121 -10.07 9.69 10.01
C GLU A 121 -9.17 8.52 9.60
N ALA A 122 -7.93 8.48 10.11
CA ALA A 122 -7.00 7.37 9.86
C ALA A 122 -7.58 6.03 10.33
N LYS A 123 -8.30 6.01 11.45
CA LYS A 123 -9.01 4.80 11.93
C LYS A 123 -10.09 4.33 10.96
N THR A 124 -10.91 5.27 10.47
CA THR A 124 -11.95 4.96 9.48
C THR A 124 -11.34 4.37 8.21
N LYS A 125 -10.27 5.00 7.69
CA LYS A 125 -9.52 4.52 6.52
C LYS A 125 -8.91 3.13 6.76
N ALA A 126 -8.37 2.85 7.95
CA ALA A 126 -7.85 1.53 8.31
C ALA A 126 -8.93 0.45 8.30
N GLN A 127 -10.10 0.73 8.89
CA GLN A 127 -11.22 -0.21 8.86
C GLN A 127 -11.68 -0.52 7.43
N LEU A 128 -11.71 0.50 6.55
CA LEU A 128 -12.04 0.31 5.14
C LEU A 128 -11.06 -0.61 4.43
N ILE A 129 -9.74 -0.42 4.62
CA ILE A 129 -8.71 -1.29 4.05
C ILE A 129 -8.91 -2.73 4.54
N ILE A 130 -9.10 -2.94 5.84
CA ILE A 130 -9.26 -4.28 6.42
C ILE A 130 -10.49 -4.98 5.84
N ASN A 131 -11.62 -4.29 5.79
CA ASN A 131 -12.86 -4.82 5.23
C ASN A 131 -12.72 -5.15 3.74
N ALA A 132 -12.13 -4.24 2.96
CA ALA A 132 -11.90 -4.43 1.52
C ALA A 132 -10.96 -5.61 1.25
N MET A 133 -9.87 -5.74 2.01
CA MET A 133 -8.94 -6.86 1.89
C MET A 133 -9.61 -8.20 2.21
N HIS A 134 -10.47 -8.25 3.24
CA HIS A 134 -11.22 -9.47 3.56
C HIS A 134 -12.19 -9.87 2.44
N GLN A 135 -12.89 -8.90 1.83
CA GLN A 135 -13.75 -9.17 0.67
C GLN A 135 -12.96 -9.69 -0.53
N LEU A 136 -11.80 -9.10 -0.80
CA LEU A 136 -10.92 -9.48 -1.90
C LEU A 136 -10.35 -10.90 -1.70
N GLU A 137 -9.95 -11.26 -0.48
CA GLU A 137 -9.53 -12.62 -0.13
C GLU A 137 -10.65 -13.64 -0.35
N LYS A 138 -11.88 -13.32 0.09
CA LYS A 138 -13.06 -14.18 -0.14
C LYS A 138 -13.34 -14.38 -1.64
N GLN A 139 -13.22 -13.32 -2.44
CA GLN A 139 -13.37 -13.40 -3.89
C GLN A 139 -12.30 -14.29 -4.53
N ARG A 140 -11.02 -14.09 -4.19
CA ARG A 140 -9.91 -14.92 -4.68
C ARG A 140 -10.09 -16.40 -4.30
N GLN A 141 -10.57 -16.69 -3.10
CA GLN A 141 -10.87 -18.07 -2.67
C GLN A 141 -12.01 -18.69 -3.48
N ASN A 142 -13.08 -17.94 -3.74
CA ASN A 142 -14.22 -18.42 -4.53
C ASN A 142 -13.81 -18.73 -5.98
N GLN A 143 -13.00 -17.88 -6.60
CA GLN A 143 -12.47 -18.11 -7.96
C GLN A 143 -11.64 -19.39 -8.02
N LYS A 144 -10.73 -19.60 -7.05
CA LYS A 144 -9.94 -20.85 -6.96
C LYS A 144 -10.81 -22.10 -6.81
N LYS A 145 -11.96 -22.01 -6.11
CA LYS A 145 -12.90 -23.13 -6.00
C LYS A 145 -13.63 -23.38 -7.32
N GLN A 146 -14.06 -22.34 -8.03
CA GLN A 146 -14.73 -22.46 -9.32
C GLN A 146 -13.80 -23.06 -10.40
N THR A 147 -12.54 -22.63 -10.48
CA THR A 147 -11.58 -23.20 -11.44
C THR A 147 -11.24 -24.65 -11.13
N ARG A 148 -11.12 -25.02 -9.85
CA ARG A 148 -10.90 -26.42 -9.43
C ARG A 148 -12.05 -27.35 -9.77
N ASN A 149 -13.30 -26.88 -9.63
CA ASN A 149 -14.48 -27.69 -9.97
C ASN A 149 -14.61 -27.92 -11.49
N MET A 150 -14.14 -26.99 -12.32
CA MET A 150 -14.10 -27.13 -13.78
C MET A 150 -12.97 -28.05 -14.27
N GLY A 151 -11.80 -28.03 -13.61
CA GLY A 151 -10.68 -28.91 -13.97
C GLY A 151 -10.95 -30.41 -13.77
N ASN A 152 -11.95 -30.77 -12.95
CA ASN A 152 -12.33 -32.16 -12.68
C ASN A 152 -13.45 -32.69 -13.61
N MET A 153 -14.12 -31.83 -14.39
CA MET A 153 -15.09 -32.26 -15.41
C MET A 153 -14.46 -32.45 -16.81
N GLY A 154 -13.26 -31.94 -17.06
CA GLY A 154 -12.55 -32.07 -18.35
C GLY A 154 -11.84 -33.41 -18.58
N ASN A 155 -11.79 -34.29 -17.57
CA ASN A 155 -11.12 -35.60 -17.64
C ASN A 155 -12.11 -36.78 -17.68
N MET A 156 -13.38 -36.53 -18.02
CA MET A 156 -14.40 -37.54 -18.28
C MET A 156 -14.92 -37.39 -19.72
N CYS A 157 -14.05 -37.62 -20.70
CA CYS A 157 -14.39 -37.97 -22.08
C CYS A 157 -13.35 -38.97 -22.59
#